data_AF-R0M248-F1
#
_entry.id   AF-R0M248-F1
#
_cell.length_a   1.000
_cell.length_b   1.000
_cell.length_c   1.000
_cell.angle_alpha   90.00
_cell.angle_beta   90.00
_cell.angle_gamma   90.00
#
_symmetry.space_group_name_H-M   'P 1'
#
loop_
_entity.id
_entity.type
_entity.pdbx_description
1 polymer ?
#
loop_
_entity_poly.entity_id
_entity_poly.type
_entity_poly.pdbx_seq_one_letter_code
_entity_poly.pdbx_strand_id
1 'polypeptide(L)'
;MEKNQMKNDEIIRQILDEKSLISLNNLKHINKEKGNKLQDILIQHFQMVRRLISYEEYCKIVEEIEKNTKTSEIKIKRRSNMYDLEEIE
;
A
#
# COMPACT_ATOMS: atom_id res chain seq x y z
N MET A 1 -0.38 3.27 19.95
CA MET A 1 -0.48 3.00 18.49
C MET A 1 -1.43 3.98 17.77
N GLU A 2 -2.42 4.60 18.44
CA GLU A 2 -3.37 5.54 17.80
C GLU A 2 -2.76 6.85 17.25
N LYS A 3 -1.72 7.40 17.88
CA LYS A 3 -1.07 8.64 17.41
C LYS A 3 -0.49 8.56 15.99
N ASN A 4 -0.09 7.38 15.54
CA ASN A 4 0.43 7.21 14.18
C ASN A 4 -0.68 7.15 13.13
N GLN A 5 -1.85 6.60 13.46
CA GLN A 5 -2.98 6.56 12.53
C GLN A 5 -3.52 7.95 12.23
N MET A 6 -3.66 8.81 13.25
CA MET A 6 -4.13 10.19 13.04
C MET A 6 -3.18 10.99 12.15
N LYS A 7 -1.85 10.83 12.33
CA LYS A 7 -0.85 11.46 11.46
C LYS A 7 -0.90 10.93 10.03
N ASN A 8 -1.05 9.62 9.86
CA ASN A 8 -1.13 9.01 8.53
C ASN A 8 -2.40 9.45 7.79
N ASP A 9 -3.51 9.67 8.49
CA ASP A 9 -4.75 10.17 7.90
C ASP A 9 -4.63 11.65 7.48
N GLU A 10 -3.93 12.48 8.26
CA GLU A 10 -3.64 13.87 7.87
C GLU A 10 -2.76 13.92 6.62
N ILE A 11 -1.69 13.10 6.56
CA ILE A 11 -0.81 13.03 5.39
C ILE A 11 -1.62 12.61 4.16
N ILE A 12 -2.43 11.55 4.27
CA ILE A 12 -3.27 11.05 3.17
C ILE A 12 -4.18 12.13 2.59
N ARG A 13 -4.81 12.95 3.44
CA ARG A 13 -5.67 14.06 2.99
C ARG A 13 -4.90 15.16 2.25
N GLN A 14 -3.59 15.28 2.49
CA GLN A 14 -2.74 16.26 1.81
C GLN A 14 -2.15 15.73 0.51
N ILE A 15 -1.95 14.41 0.39
CA ILE A 15 -1.25 13.81 -0.76
C ILE A 15 -2.18 13.22 -1.82
N LEU A 16 -3.45 12.95 -1.49
CA LEU A 16 -4.44 12.38 -2.41
C LEU A 16 -5.45 13.41 -2.88
N ASP A 17 -5.86 13.30 -4.14
CA ASP A 17 -7.06 13.98 -4.65
C ASP A 17 -8.34 13.46 -3.98
N GLU A 18 -9.40 14.27 -3.99
CA GLU A 18 -10.69 13.98 -3.37
C GLU A 18 -11.28 12.62 -3.78
N LYS A 19 -11.23 12.28 -5.08
CA LYS A 19 -11.73 11.00 -5.61
C LYS A 19 -10.95 9.80 -5.04
N SER A 20 -9.64 9.91 -4.95
CA SER A 20 -8.75 8.88 -4.40
C SER A 20 -8.99 8.71 -2.90
N LEU A 21 -9.17 9.82 -2.19
CA LEU A 21 -9.47 9.83 -0.76
C LEU A 21 -10.80 9.14 -0.45
N ILE A 22 -11.86 9.45 -1.20
CA ILE A 22 -13.17 8.80 -1.07
C ILE A 22 -13.04 7.29 -1.32
N SER A 23 -12.32 6.89 -2.38
CA SER A 23 -12.10 5.48 -2.72
C SER A 23 -11.36 4.73 -1.60
N LEU A 24 -10.30 5.33 -1.05
CA LEU A 24 -9.54 4.76 0.06
C LEU A 24 -10.40 4.64 1.34
N ASN A 25 -11.20 5.65 1.65
CA ASN A 25 -12.09 5.61 2.83
C ASN A 25 -13.16 4.53 2.67
N ASN A 26 -13.78 4.41 1.49
CA ASN A 26 -14.72 3.33 1.20
C ASN A 26 -14.07 1.96 1.37
N LEU A 27 -12.83 1.79 0.89
CA LEU A 27 -12.08 0.56 1.10
C LEU A 27 -11.83 0.28 2.59
N LYS A 28 -11.45 1.29 3.38
CA LYS A 28 -11.28 1.14 4.84
C LYS A 28 -12.58 0.75 5.55
N HIS A 29 -13.73 1.25 5.09
CA HIS A 29 -15.04 0.86 5.63
C HIS A 29 -15.39 -0.60 5.31
N ILE A 30 -15.05 -1.08 4.11
CA ILE A 30 -15.32 -2.47 3.69
C ILE A 30 -14.32 -3.43 4.34
N ASN A 31 -13.05 -3.07 4.32
CA ASN A 31 -11.95 -3.88 4.84
C ASN A 31 -10.85 -2.96 5.42
N LYS A 32 -10.90 -2.78 6.74
CA LYS A 32 -9.98 -1.91 7.47
C LYS A 32 -8.52 -2.30 7.28
N GLU A 33 -8.21 -3.60 7.25
CA GLU A 33 -6.83 -4.08 7.12
C GLU A 33 -6.25 -3.76 5.74
N LYS A 34 -6.98 -4.06 4.66
CA LYS A 34 -6.57 -3.72 3.29
C LYS A 34 -6.49 -2.22 3.08
N GLY A 35 -7.43 -1.46 3.62
CA GLY A 35 -7.42 0.01 3.56
C GLY A 35 -6.22 0.63 4.25
N ASN A 36 -5.82 0.12 5.42
CA ASN A 36 -4.62 0.58 6.12
C ASN A 36 -3.33 0.22 5.37
N LYS A 37 -3.23 -1.02 4.85
CA LYS A 37 -2.09 -1.44 4.02
C LYS A 37 -1.93 -0.55 2.78
N LEU A 38 -3.04 -0.25 2.09
CA LEU A 38 -3.01 0.65 0.93
C LEU A 38 -2.57 2.07 1.33
N GLN A 39 -3.07 2.58 2.46
CA GLN A 39 -2.63 3.88 2.99
C GLN A 39 -1.11 3.93 3.23
N ASP A 40 -0.54 2.90 3.86
CA ASP A 40 0.90 2.86 4.12
C ASP A 40 1.72 2.86 2.83
N ILE A 41 1.27 2.10 1.82
CA ILE A 41 1.91 2.07 0.49
C ILE A 41 1.82 3.43 -0.21
N LEU A 42 0.68 4.11 -0.15
CA LEU A 42 0.50 5.44 -0.74
C LEU A 42 1.43 6.48 -0.08
N ILE A 43 1.59 6.41 1.24
CA ILE A 43 2.53 7.28 1.97
C ILE A 43 3.97 6.99 1.56
N GLN A 44 4.36 5.72 1.46
CA GLN A 44 5.70 5.33 1.01
C GLN A 44 5.97 5.81 -0.42
N HIS A 45 5.02 5.61 -1.33
CA HIS A 45 5.09 6.10 -2.71
C HIS A 45 5.28 7.62 -2.76
N PHE A 46 4.51 8.35 -1.96
CA PHE A 46 4.66 9.79 -1.83
C PHE A 46 6.05 10.20 -1.32
N GLN A 47 6.59 9.50 -0.33
CA GLN A 47 7.95 9.79 0.20
C GLN A 47 9.04 9.58 -0.86
N MET A 48 8.85 8.63 -1.78
CA MET A 48 9.78 8.36 -2.88
C MET A 48 9.66 9.37 -4.01
N VAL A 49 8.43 9.65 -4.49
CA VAL A 49 8.20 10.49 -5.67
C VAL A 49 8.11 11.99 -5.32
N ARG A 50 7.77 12.32 -4.07
CA ARG A 50 7.61 13.69 -3.54
C ARG A 50 6.64 14.57 -4.34
N ARG A 51 5.55 13.98 -4.84
CA ARG A 51 4.49 14.67 -5.58
C ARG A 51 3.12 14.16 -5.16
N LEU A 52 2.08 14.99 -5.33
CA LEU A 52 0.69 14.60 -5.10
C LEU A 52 0.29 13.42 -6.01
N ILE A 53 -0.55 12.53 -5.47
CA ILE A 53 -1.00 11.31 -6.13
C ILE A 53 -2.34 11.59 -6.80
N SER A 54 -2.32 11.63 -8.13
CA SER A 54 -3.53 11.75 -8.93
C SER A 54 -4.42 10.50 -8.82
N TYR A 55 -5.70 10.64 -9.18
CA TYR A 55 -6.60 9.46 -9.23
C TYR A 55 -6.12 8.35 -10.17
N GLU A 56 -5.56 8.69 -11.33
CA GLU A 56 -5.01 7.70 -12.25
C GLU A 56 -3.81 6.94 -11.64
N GLU A 57 -2.94 7.67 -10.95
CA GLU A 57 -1.79 7.07 -10.25
C GLU A 57 -2.22 6.20 -9.08
N TYR A 58 -3.22 6.63 -8.32
CA TYR A 58 -3.85 5.81 -7.28
C TYR A 58 -4.36 4.48 -7.85
N CYS A 59 -5.10 4.52 -8.97
CA CYS A 59 -5.58 3.30 -9.64
C CYS A 59 -4.44 2.38 -10.06
N LYS A 60 -3.35 2.93 -10.62
CA LYS A 60 -2.17 2.14 -11.00
C LYS A 60 -1.52 1.45 -9.81
N ILE A 61 -1.38 2.16 -8.69
CA ILE A 61 -0.81 1.60 -7.44
C ILE A 61 -1.71 0.47 -6.93
N VAL A 62 -3.03 0.66 -6.92
CA VAL A 62 -3.98 -0.38 -6.51
C VAL A 62 -3.89 -1.60 -7.42
N GLU A 63 -3.87 -1.42 -8.74
CA GLU A 63 -3.71 -2.51 -9.69
C GLU A 63 -2.39 -3.26 -9.53
N GLU A 64 -1.30 -2.55 -9.26
CA GLU A 64 0.02 -3.15 -9.02
C GLU A 64 0.02 -4.01 -7.75
N ILE A 65 -0.62 -3.53 -6.68
CA ILE A 65 -0.82 -4.31 -5.45
C ILE A 65 -1.65 -5.56 -5.73
N GLU A 66 -2.75 -5.45 -6.48
CA GLU A 66 -3.57 -6.60 -6.84
C GLU A 66 -2.81 -7.61 -7.71
N LYS A 67 -2.01 -7.14 -8.67
CA LYS A 67 -1.15 -7.99 -9.51
C LYS A 67 -0.12 -8.71 -8.65
N ASN A 68 0.59 -7.99 -7.78
CA ASN A 68 1.59 -8.56 -6.88
C ASN A 68 0.97 -9.56 -5.90
N THR A 69 -0.25 -9.29 -5.41
CA THR A 69 -1.00 -10.22 -4.55
C THR A 69 -1.44 -11.48 -5.29
N LYS A 70 -1.83 -11.37 -6.57
CA LYS A 70 -2.20 -12.52 -7.42
C LYS A 70 -0.97 -13.34 -7.86
N THR A 71 0.19 -12.72 -8.05
CA THR A 71 1.43 -13.43 -8.40
C THR A 71 2.16 -14.03 -7.20
N SER A 72 1.72 -13.75 -5.97
CA SER A 72 2.29 -14.34 -4.75
C SER A 72 1.86 -15.80 -4.49
N GLU A 73 1.24 -16.47 -5.46
CA GLU A 73 1.33 -17.94 -5.57
C GLU A 73 2.75 -18.32 -6.03
N ILE A 74 3.68 -18.28 -5.07
CA ILE A 74 5.01 -18.92 -5.00
C ILE A 74 5.74 -19.12 -6.33
N LYS A 75 6.80 -18.32 -6.55
CA LYS A 75 7.99 -18.79 -7.31
C LYS A 75 9.27 -18.54 -6.52
N ILE A 76 9.47 -19.38 -5.49
CA ILE A 76 10.82 -19.61 -4.96
C ILE A 76 11.57 -20.46 -5.98
N LYS A 77 12.46 -19.83 -6.76
CA LYS A 77 13.63 -20.47 -7.35
C LYS A 77 14.81 -19.53 -7.26
N ARG A 78 15.58 -19.66 -6.19
CA ARG A 78 17.01 -19.32 -6.20
C ARG A 78 17.80 -20.49 -5.65
N ARG A 79 18.52 -21.19 -6.52
CA ARG A 79 19.69 -21.98 -6.14
C ARG A 79 20.90 -21.03 -6.16
N SER A 80 21.40 -20.62 -5.00
CA SER A 80 22.70 -21.07 -4.47
C SER A 80 23.17 -20.16 -3.33
N ASN A 81 23.50 -20.81 -2.20
CA ASN A 81 24.12 -20.35 -0.95
C ASN A 81 23.25 -19.61 0.08
N MET A 82 23.27 -19.92 1.39
CA MET A 82 23.51 -21.16 2.19
C MET A 82 23.10 -20.90 3.67
N TYR A 83 22.92 -19.65 4.10
CA TYR A 83 22.62 -19.33 5.51
C TYR A 83 21.67 -18.12 5.61
N ASP A 84 20.41 -18.44 5.93
CA ASP A 84 19.36 -17.65 6.60
C ASP A 84 18.00 -17.94 5.97
N LEU A 85 17.39 -19.02 6.45
CA LEU A 85 15.97 -19.27 6.33
C LEU A 85 15.37 -18.87 7.69
N GLU A 86 14.93 -17.62 7.83
CA GLU A 86 13.97 -17.28 8.88
C GLU A 86 12.56 -17.59 8.35
N GLU A 87 11.75 -18.19 9.22
CA GLU A 87 10.42 -18.76 9.00
C GLU A 87 9.51 -17.98 8.03
N ILE A 88 8.73 -18.72 7.24
CA ILE A 88 7.56 -18.22 6.53
C ILE A 88 6.34 -18.93 7.14
N GLU A 89 5.41 -18.18 7.74
CA GLU A 89 3.99 -18.57 7.86
C GLU A 89 3.29 -18.42 6.50
#